data_AF-A0A068MTV2-F1
#
_entry.id   AF-A0A068MTV2-F1
#
_cell.length_a   1.000
_cell.length_b   1.000
_cell.length_c   1.000
_cell.angle_alpha   90.00
_cell.angle_beta   90.00
_cell.angle_gamma   90.00
#
_symmetry.space_group_name_H-M   'P 1'
#
loop_
_entity.id
_entity.type
_entity.pdbx_description
1 polymer ?
#
loop_
_entity_poly.entity_id
_entity_poly.type
_entity_poly.pdbx_seq_one_letter_code
_entity_poly.pdbx_strand_id
1 'polypeptide(L)' 'MLRFLADENFDNTILRGLFRRNASLDILRIQDVGLSGQADPVILE' A
#
# COMPACT_ATOMS: atom_id res chain seq x y z
N MET A 1 -1.12 -7.25 -14.67
CA MET A 1 -0.23 -6.85 -13.57
C MET A 1 -1.12 -6.37 -12.44
N LEU A 2 -1.01 -6.98 -11.25
CA LEU A 2 -1.86 -6.64 -10.11
C LEU A 2 -1.19 -5.51 -9.33
N ARG A 3 -1.95 -4.46 -9.03
CA ARG A 3 -1.53 -3.31 -8.22
C ARG A 3 -2.11 -3.44 -6.82
N PHE A 4 -1.30 -3.14 -5.81
CA PHE A 4 -1.74 -3.13 -4.42
C PHE A 4 -1.65 -1.72 -3.84
N LEU A 5 -2.54 -1.45 -2.88
CA LEU A 5 -2.51 -0.26 -2.06
C LEU A 5 -2.45 -0.70 -0.60
N ALA A 6 -1.46 -0.21 0.14
CA ALA A 6 -1.27 -0.49 1.55
C ALA A 6 -1.83 0.66 2.40
N ASP A 7 -2.75 0.30 3.30
CA ASP A 7 -3.38 1.20 4.27
C ASP A 7 -2.37 1.79 5.28
N GLU A 8 -2.72 2.90 5.93
CA GLU A 8 -1.89 3.60 6.91
C GLU A 8 -1.59 2.77 8.17
N ASN A 9 -2.48 1.83 8.52
CA ASN A 9 -2.34 0.93 9.65
C ASN A 9 -1.54 -0.36 9.33
N PHE A 10 -1.08 -0.53 8.08
CA PHE A 10 -0.38 -1.75 7.64
C PHE A 10 1.05 -1.83 8.19
N ASP A 11 1.48 -3.03 8.62
CA ASP A 11 2.84 -3.24 9.16
C ASP A 11 3.91 -3.07 8.06
N ASN A 12 4.70 -2.00 8.18
CA ASN A 12 5.79 -1.68 7.28
C ASN A 12 6.89 -2.76 7.23
N THR A 13 7.00 -3.63 8.24
CA THR A 13 7.92 -4.76 8.23
C THR A 13 7.54 -5.80 7.17
N ILE A 14 6.23 -6.00 6.94
CA ILE A 14 5.71 -6.86 5.89
C ILE A 14 6.02 -6.25 4.53
N LEU A 15 5.73 -4.97 4.31
CA LEU A 15 6.08 -4.24 3.08
C LEU A 15 7.56 -4.37 2.74
N ARG A 16 8.45 -4.13 3.71
CA ARG A 16 9.90 -4.30 3.54
C ARG A 16 10.26 -5.75 3.20
N GLY A 17 9.61 -6.73 3.82
CA GLY A 17 9.78 -8.15 3.53
C GLY A 17 9.38 -8.51 2.10
N LEU A 18 8.24 -7.99 1.62
CA LEU A 18 7.76 -8.20 0.26
C LEU A 18 8.75 -7.67 -0.77
N PHE A 19 9.22 -6.42 -0.63
CA PHE A 19 10.22 -5.85 -1.54
C PHE A 19 11.57 -6.58 -1.51
N ARG A 20 11.99 -7.12 -0.35
CA ARG A 20 13.18 -7.98 -0.27
C ARG A 20 13.02 -9.29 -1.04
N ARG A 21 11.80 -9.84 -1.13
CA ARG A 21 11.52 -11.10 -1.82
C ARG A 21 11.26 -10.90 -3.31
N ASN A 22 10.60 -9.81 -3.67
CA ASN A 22 10.32 -9.44 -5.04
C ASN A 22 10.31 -7.92 -5.19
N ALA A 23 11.38 -7.38 -5.78
CA ALA A 23 11.53 -5.94 -6.01
C ALA A 23 10.62 -5.41 -7.14
N SER A 24 10.00 -6.28 -7.94
CA SER A 24 9.10 -5.89 -9.03
C SER A 24 7.64 -5.75 -8.60
N LEU A 25 7.34 -5.88 -7.30
CA LEU A 25 5.98 -5.69 -6.78
C LEU A 25 5.55 -4.23 -6.96
N ASP A 26 4.32 -4.05 -7.47
CA ASP A 26 3.70 -2.74 -7.65
C ASP A 26 2.75 -2.46 -6.48
N ILE A 27 3.29 -1.80 -5.45
CA ILE A 27 2.59 -1.47 -4.21
C ILE A 27 2.80 0.02 -3.90
N LEU A 28 1.70 0.74 -3.69
CA LEU A 28 1.70 2.11 -3.17
C LEU A 28 1.21 2.13 -1.71
N ARG A 29 1.55 3.16 -0.95
CA ARG A 29 0.97 3.41 0.38
C ARG A 29 -0.03 4.56 0.27
N ILE A 30 -1.15 4.52 1.01
CA ILE A 30 -2.16 5.61 0.93
C ILE A 30 -1.55 6.98 1.27
N GLN A 31 -0.54 6.97 2.14
CA GLN A 31 0.18 8.16 2.59
C GLN A 31 1.00 8.82 1.49
N ASP A 32 1.47 8.04 0.52
CA ASP A 32 2.30 8.54 -0.59
C ASP A 32 1.45 9.11 -1.74
N VAL A 33 0.15 8.81 -1.75
CA VAL A 33 -0.80 9.25 -2.79
C VAL A 33 -1.82 10.28 -2.28
N GLY A 34 -1.62 10.81 -1.07
CA GLY A 34 -2.46 11.87 -0.50
C GLY A 34 -3.85 11.40 -0.04
N LEU A 35 -4.02 10.10 0.22
CA LEU A 35 -5.28 9.49 0.68
C LEU A 35 -5.30 9.17 2.17
N SER A 36 -4.31 9.62 2.95
CA SER A 36 -4.27 9.42 4.41
C SER A 36 -5.57 9.87 5.08
N GLY A 37 -6.09 9.04 5.99
CA GLY A 37 -7.32 9.32 6.73
C GLY A 37 -8.62 9.34 5.92
N GLN A 38 -8.58 8.99 4.62
CA GLN A 38 -9.80 8.79 3.84
C GLN A 38 -10.52 7.52 4.31
N ALA A 39 -11.85 7.52 4.25
CA ALA A 39 -12.64 6.34 4.60
C ALA A 39 -12.51 5.26 3.51
N ASP A 40 -12.55 3.99 3.91
CA ASP A 40 -12.42 2.84 2.99
C ASP A 40 -13.28 2.92 1.72
N PRO A 41 -14.56 3.37 1.77
CA PRO A 41 -15.36 3.51 0.55
C PRO A 41 -14.77 4.48 -0.47
N VAL A 42 -14.05 5.52 -0.03
CA VAL A 42 -13.37 6.50 -0.90
C VAL A 42 -12.08 5.90 -1.50
N ILE A 43 -11.45 4.96 -0.81
CA ILE A 43 -10.20 4.32 -1.23
C ILE A 43 -10.46 3.20 -2.26
N LEU A 44 -11.65 2.57 -2.21
CA LEU A 44 -12.01 1.38 -3.00
C LEU A 44 -12.80 1.67 -4.29
N GLU A 45 -13.22 2.92 -4.52
CA GLU A 45 -13.86 3.41 -5.76
C GLU A 45 -12.83 3.90 -6.81
#